data_AF-A0A0T9RT32-F1
#
_entry.id   AF-A0A0T9RT32-F1
#
_cell.length_a   1.000
_cell.length_b   1.000
_cell.length_c   1.000
_cell.angle_alpha   90.00
_cell.angle_beta   90.00
_cell.angle_gamma   90.00
#
_symmetry.space_group_name_H-M   'P 1'
#
loop_
_entity.id
_entity.type
_entity.pdbx_description
1 polymer ?
#
loop_
_entity_poly.entity_id
_entity_poly.type
_entity_poly.pdbx_seq_one_letter_code
_entity_poly.pdbx_strand_id
1 'polypeptide(L)'
;MKLLFTALLMMSAILISPINYAALTVVGDLGGESAEPYLDAVSTQPNEFSPAEKWVLPSPPTSISIAAALPVHTPELTPGAVSARTLNLPGIPPIFIVGDDELSRQWLALHANKLQRIGATGFVVNVTSLSRLQSLNALVPEVEMAPVSGSDLAHRLQLTHYPLLITDKGLTQ
;
A
#
# COMPACT_ATOMS: atom_id res chain seq x y z
N MET A 1 -19.44 73.88 -33.20
CA MET A 1 -20.17 73.63 -34.48
C MET A 1 -19.39 74.25 -35.65
N LYS A 2 -18.31 73.64 -36.14
CA LYS A 2 -18.29 73.01 -37.47
C LYS A 2 -17.15 71.98 -37.66
N LEU A 3 -16.26 71.84 -36.68
CA LEU A 3 -15.14 70.87 -36.72
C LEU A 3 -15.47 69.53 -36.02
N LEU A 4 -16.72 69.36 -35.57
CA LEU A 4 -17.23 68.11 -35.00
C LEU A 4 -17.65 67.08 -36.07
N PHE A 5 -17.36 67.30 -37.36
CA PHE A 5 -17.89 66.43 -38.45
C PHE A 5 -16.88 65.98 -39.51
N THR A 6 -15.72 66.62 -39.66
CA THR A 6 -14.77 66.26 -40.74
C THR A 6 -13.71 65.25 -40.34
N ALA A 7 -13.32 65.19 -39.06
CA ALA A 7 -12.37 64.18 -38.59
C ALA A 7 -13.02 62.79 -38.44
N LEU A 8 -14.35 62.73 -38.31
CA LEU A 8 -15.12 61.48 -38.19
C LEU A 8 -15.30 60.76 -39.54
N LEU A 9 -14.93 61.38 -40.67
CA LEU A 9 -15.12 60.80 -42.02
C LEU A 9 -13.80 60.37 -42.71
N MET A 10 -12.62 60.66 -42.14
CA MET A 10 -11.30 60.36 -42.74
C MET A 10 -10.45 59.39 -41.92
N MET A 11 -11.07 58.59 -41.06
CA MET A 11 -10.40 57.47 -40.38
C MET A 11 -11.22 56.18 -40.47
N SER A 12 -12.03 56.09 -41.53
CA SER A 12 -12.86 54.92 -41.89
C SER A 12 -12.38 54.29 -43.20
N ALA A 13 -11.08 54.38 -43.51
CA ALA A 13 -10.50 53.80 -44.70
C ALA A 13 -9.15 53.13 -44.39
N ILE A 14 -9.21 51.79 -44.35
CA ILE A 14 -8.21 50.89 -44.92
C ILE A 14 -6.86 50.84 -44.18
N LEU A 15 -6.75 49.91 -43.23
CA LEU A 15 -5.58 49.05 -43.10
C LEU A 15 -6.06 47.61 -42.86
N ILE A 16 -6.35 46.95 -43.97
CA ILE A 16 -6.58 45.51 -44.08
C ILE A 16 -5.26 44.83 -43.70
N SER A 17 -5.24 44.06 -42.61
CA SER A 17 -4.07 43.22 -42.27
C SER A 17 -4.05 41.99 -43.18
N PRO A 18 -2.90 41.57 -43.75
CA PRO A 18 -2.82 40.32 -44.48
C PRO A 18 -2.94 39.13 -43.50
N ILE A 19 -3.83 38.20 -43.83
CA ILE A 19 -3.91 36.90 -43.15
C ILE A 19 -2.66 36.10 -43.56
N ASN A 20 -1.72 35.97 -42.64
CA ASN A 20 -0.55 35.12 -42.82
C ASN A 20 -1.00 33.65 -42.71
N TYR A 21 -1.15 32.96 -43.85
CA TYR A 21 -1.38 31.52 -43.86
C TYR A 21 -0.10 30.81 -43.41
N ALA A 22 -0.07 30.33 -42.17
CA ALA A 22 0.98 29.43 -41.72
C ALA A 22 0.75 28.05 -42.37
N ALA A 23 1.53 27.74 -43.41
CA ALA A 23 1.56 26.40 -43.99
C ALA A 23 2.21 25.44 -42.98
N LEU A 24 1.50 24.36 -42.62
CA LEU A 24 2.09 23.32 -41.77
C LEU A 24 3.29 22.71 -42.49
N THR A 25 4.44 22.71 -41.81
CA THR A 25 5.60 21.91 -42.22
C THR A 25 5.44 20.54 -41.59
N VAL A 26 5.27 19.50 -42.41
CA VAL A 26 5.29 18.11 -41.94
C VAL A 26 6.73 17.80 -41.51
N VAL A 27 6.96 17.62 -40.20
CA VAL A 27 8.30 17.40 -39.62
C VAL A 27 8.81 15.97 -39.91
N GLY A 28 7.93 15.06 -40.26
CA GLY A 28 8.27 13.72 -40.74
C GLY A 28 7.00 12.89 -40.92
N ASP A 29 6.91 12.17 -42.03
CA ASP A 29 5.91 11.13 -42.26
C ASP A 29 6.59 9.79 -41.98
N LEU A 30 6.44 9.30 -40.75
CA LEU A 30 7.05 8.04 -40.28
C LEU A 30 6.05 6.87 -40.31
N GLY A 31 4.87 7.08 -40.92
CA GLY A 31 3.94 6.01 -41.23
C GLY A 31 4.33 5.28 -42.51
N GLY A 32 3.75 4.09 -42.73
CA GLY A 32 3.95 3.32 -43.98
C GLY A 32 4.21 1.84 -43.75
N GLU A 33 4.72 1.48 -42.57
CA GLU A 33 4.81 0.07 -42.14
C GLU A 33 3.44 -0.42 -41.65
N SER A 34 3.10 -1.65 -42.05
CA SER A 34 1.82 -2.25 -41.69
C SER A 34 1.76 -2.56 -40.19
N ALA A 35 0.67 -2.15 -39.53
CA ALA A 35 0.40 -2.50 -38.14
C ALA A 35 -0.21 -3.91 -37.98
N GLU A 36 -0.51 -4.62 -39.08
CA GLU A 36 -1.17 -5.94 -39.09
C GLU A 36 -0.60 -6.96 -38.07
N PRO A 37 0.74 -7.11 -37.90
CA PRO A 37 1.30 -8.06 -36.93
C PRO A 37 0.88 -7.79 -35.47
N TYR A 38 0.43 -6.57 -35.16
CA TYR A 38 -0.02 -6.17 -33.84
C TYR A 38 -1.56 -6.13 -33.72
N LEU A 39 -2.28 -6.29 -34.83
CA LEU A 39 -3.75 -6.22 -34.88
C LEU A 39 -4.41 -7.60 -34.87
N ASP A 40 -3.66 -8.69 -35.02
CA ASP A 40 -4.20 -10.07 -35.04
C ASP A 40 -5.12 -10.42 -33.86
N ALA A 41 -4.90 -9.83 -32.68
CA ALA A 41 -5.74 -10.08 -31.50
C ALA A 41 -7.10 -9.35 -31.51
N VAL A 42 -7.26 -8.31 -32.34
CA VAL A 42 -8.44 -7.44 -32.38
C VAL A 42 -9.11 -7.42 -33.77
N SER A 43 -8.42 -7.91 -34.79
CA SER A 43 -8.94 -8.03 -36.15
C SER A 43 -10.14 -8.97 -36.22
N THR A 44 -11.21 -8.53 -36.88
CA THR A 44 -12.40 -9.34 -37.19
C THR A 44 -12.20 -10.29 -38.37
N GLN A 45 -10.98 -10.36 -38.92
CA GLN A 45 -10.60 -11.28 -39.99
C GLN A 45 -10.49 -12.69 -39.41
N PRO A 46 -11.00 -13.73 -40.08
CA PRO A 46 -10.79 -15.11 -39.68
C PRO A 46 -9.33 -15.51 -39.99
N ASN A 47 -8.40 -15.11 -39.13
CA ASN A 47 -7.01 -15.52 -39.16
C ASN A 47 -6.81 -16.69 -38.17
N GLU A 48 -5.91 -17.63 -38.48
CA GLU A 48 -5.54 -18.66 -37.51
C GLU A 48 -4.80 -17.98 -36.36
N PHE A 49 -5.49 -17.78 -35.23
CA PHE A 49 -4.88 -17.28 -34.01
C PHE A 49 -3.70 -18.17 -33.63
N SER A 50 -2.48 -17.70 -33.87
CA SER A 50 -1.27 -18.35 -33.36
C SER A 50 -1.15 -17.92 -31.89
N PRO A 51 -1.36 -18.82 -30.91
CA PRO A 51 -1.32 -18.42 -29.52
C PRO A 51 0.06 -17.87 -29.20
N ALA A 52 0.11 -16.67 -28.61
CA ALA A 52 1.34 -16.15 -28.02
C ALA A 52 1.98 -17.27 -27.18
N GLU A 53 3.29 -17.47 -27.38
CA GLU A 53 4.09 -18.46 -26.66
C GLU A 53 3.69 -18.43 -25.18
N LYS A 54 3.11 -19.54 -24.69
CA LYS A 54 2.51 -19.59 -23.35
C LYS A 54 3.54 -19.10 -22.35
N TRP A 55 3.29 -17.91 -21.79
CA TRP A 55 4.06 -17.42 -20.67
C TRP A 55 3.83 -18.39 -19.52
N VAL A 56 4.80 -19.28 -19.26
CA VAL A 56 4.77 -20.14 -18.09
C VAL A 56 4.99 -19.21 -16.91
N LEU A 57 3.90 -18.76 -16.30
CA LEU A 57 3.97 -18.06 -15.04
C LEU A 57 4.65 -19.00 -14.03
N PRO A 58 5.72 -18.55 -13.35
CA PRO A 58 6.32 -19.37 -12.30
C PRO A 58 5.24 -19.73 -11.29
N SER A 59 5.13 -21.02 -10.96
CA SER A 59 4.19 -21.48 -9.95
C SER A 59 4.54 -20.83 -8.61
N PRO A 60 3.57 -20.27 -7.87
CA PRO A 60 3.83 -19.68 -6.56
C PRO A 60 4.45 -20.73 -5.63
N PRO A 61 5.40 -20.35 -4.75
CA PRO A 61 6.05 -21.29 -3.85
C PRO A 61 5.01 -21.99 -2.97
N THR A 62 5.12 -23.31 -2.86
CA THR A 62 4.14 -24.21 -2.22
C THR A 62 4.03 -24.02 -0.70
N SER A 63 4.93 -23.25 -0.08
CA SER A 63 4.78 -22.78 1.30
C SER A 63 5.66 -21.56 1.54
N ILE A 64 5.09 -20.47 2.08
CA ILE A 64 5.89 -19.39 2.67
C ILE A 64 6.26 -19.88 4.07
N SER A 65 7.50 -20.29 4.27
CA SER A 65 7.97 -20.70 5.60
C SER A 65 7.98 -19.48 6.53
N ILE A 66 7.32 -19.57 7.68
CA ILE A 66 7.36 -18.53 8.73
C ILE A 66 8.82 -18.23 9.14
N ALA A 67 9.71 -19.22 9.01
CA ALA A 67 11.14 -19.03 9.26
C ALA A 67 11.80 -18.02 8.30
N ALA A 68 11.25 -17.81 7.11
CA ALA A 68 11.75 -16.82 6.15
C ALA A 68 11.47 -15.36 6.59
N ALA A 69 10.51 -15.15 7.50
CA ALA A 69 10.21 -13.84 8.06
C ALA A 69 11.14 -13.47 9.23
N LEU A 70 12.02 -14.38 9.68
CA LEU A 70 12.89 -14.18 10.83
C LEU A 70 14.32 -13.79 10.39
N PRO A 71 15.05 -13.01 11.22
CA PRO A 71 14.60 -12.37 12.46
C PRO A 71 13.68 -11.18 12.18
N VAL A 72 12.74 -10.93 13.09
CA VAL A 72 11.95 -9.69 13.08
C VAL A 72 12.49 -8.77 14.15
N HIS A 73 12.80 -7.53 13.74
CA HIS A 73 13.18 -6.45 14.65
C HIS A 73 12.45 -5.18 14.22
N THR A 74 11.75 -4.56 15.17
CA THR A 74 11.01 -3.31 14.96
C THR A 74 11.64 -2.21 15.81
N PRO A 75 12.51 -1.36 15.24
CA PRO A 75 13.32 -0.41 16.02
C PRO A 75 12.49 0.66 16.74
N GLU A 76 11.28 0.94 16.26
CA GLU A 76 10.36 1.90 16.88
C GLU A 76 9.71 1.38 18.17
N LEU A 77 9.74 0.06 18.39
CA LEU A 77 9.00 -0.62 19.46
C LEU A 77 9.96 -1.27 20.45
N THR A 78 9.85 -0.85 21.71
CA THR A 78 10.67 -1.36 22.83
C THR A 78 9.79 -1.91 23.95
N PRO A 79 10.26 -2.88 24.76
CA PRO A 79 9.53 -3.30 25.96
C PRO A 79 9.33 -2.11 26.91
N GLY A 80 8.10 -1.87 27.35
CA GLY A 80 7.80 -0.76 28.25
C GLY A 80 6.33 -0.63 28.61
N ALA A 81 6.04 0.36 29.46
CA ALA A 81 4.67 0.68 29.83
C ALA A 81 3.93 1.39 28.68
N VAL A 82 2.69 0.99 28.44
CA VAL A 82 1.82 1.57 27.40
C VAL A 82 0.64 2.27 28.06
N SER A 83 0.54 3.58 27.83
CA SER A 83 -0.61 4.36 28.28
C SER A 83 -1.82 4.06 27.42
N ALA A 84 -2.95 3.72 28.06
CA ALA A 84 -4.20 3.47 27.36
C ALA A 84 -4.65 4.71 26.55
N ARG A 85 -5.15 4.48 25.34
CA ARG A 85 -5.64 5.53 24.45
C ARG A 85 -6.88 5.04 23.70
N THR A 86 -7.93 5.84 23.71
CA THR A 86 -9.11 5.59 22.88
C THR A 86 -8.75 5.81 21.42
N LEU A 87 -9.13 4.86 20.57
CA LEU A 87 -9.00 4.93 19.12
C LEU A 87 -10.36 4.65 18.51
N ASN A 88 -10.58 5.08 17.27
CA ASN A 88 -11.76 4.72 16.51
C ASN A 88 -11.31 3.94 15.27
N LEU A 89 -11.24 2.62 15.41
CA LEU A 89 -10.76 1.69 14.37
C LEU A 89 -11.88 0.72 13.97
N PRO A 90 -13.00 1.21 13.40
CA PRO A 90 -14.15 0.37 13.11
C PRO A 90 -13.78 -0.75 12.12
N GLY A 91 -14.14 -2.00 12.48
CA GLY A 91 -13.90 -3.18 11.65
C GLY A 91 -12.49 -3.77 11.76
N ILE A 92 -11.60 -3.20 12.58
CA ILE A 92 -10.29 -3.83 12.87
C ILE A 92 -10.50 -5.00 13.85
N PRO A 93 -9.98 -6.21 13.55
CA PRO A 93 -10.01 -7.32 14.49
C PRO A 93 -9.08 -7.02 15.70
N PRO A 94 -9.32 -7.61 16.88
CA PRO A 94 -8.42 -7.46 18.02
C PRO A 94 -7.02 -8.00 17.69
N ILE A 95 -5.99 -7.19 17.92
CA ILE A 95 -4.59 -7.54 17.67
C ILE A 95 -3.80 -7.22 18.93
N PHE A 96 -2.93 -8.11 19.39
CA PHE A 96 -1.96 -7.78 20.42
C PHE A 96 -0.54 -7.77 19.86
N ILE A 97 0.31 -6.93 20.44
CA ILE A 97 1.70 -6.75 20.06
C ILE A 97 2.56 -7.17 21.24
N VAL A 98 3.51 -8.08 20.99
CA VAL A 98 4.44 -8.62 21.98
C VAL A 98 5.83 -8.79 21.36
N GLY A 99 6.84 -8.88 22.21
CA GLY A 99 8.18 -9.28 21.83
C GLY A 99 8.61 -10.56 22.54
N ASP A 100 9.84 -10.95 22.30
CA ASP A 100 10.50 -12.10 22.91
C ASP A 100 11.31 -11.72 24.16
N ASP A 101 10.67 -10.96 25.04
CA ASP A 101 11.19 -10.48 26.33
C ASP A 101 10.30 -10.90 27.50
N GLU A 102 10.83 -10.74 28.70
CA GLU A 102 10.17 -11.19 29.93
C GLU A 102 8.86 -10.44 30.23
N LEU A 103 8.81 -9.13 29.94
CA LEU A 103 7.60 -8.32 30.12
C LEU A 103 6.46 -8.85 29.24
N SER A 104 6.77 -9.16 27.99
CA SER A 104 5.82 -9.75 27.04
C SER A 104 5.34 -11.14 27.47
N ARG A 105 6.24 -11.98 27.99
CA ARG A 105 5.89 -13.33 28.48
C ARG A 105 4.94 -13.29 29.67
N GLN A 106 5.21 -12.41 30.63
CA GLN A 106 4.34 -12.20 31.80
C GLN A 106 2.98 -11.64 31.38
N TRP A 107 2.99 -10.66 30.47
CA TRP A 107 1.77 -10.07 29.94
C TRP A 107 0.90 -11.09 29.21
N LEU A 108 1.49 -11.94 28.36
CA LEU A 108 0.78 -13.02 27.66
C LEU A 108 0.12 -14.00 28.64
N ALA A 109 0.87 -14.45 29.64
CA ALA A 109 0.36 -15.38 30.66
C ALA A 109 -0.83 -14.79 31.43
N LEU A 110 -0.76 -13.49 31.77
CA LEU A 110 -1.84 -12.80 32.48
C LEU A 110 -3.09 -12.62 31.63
N HIS A 111 -2.94 -12.42 30.31
CA HIS A 111 -4.04 -12.07 29.41
C HIS A 111 -4.55 -13.22 28.54
N ALA A 112 -3.94 -14.41 28.60
CA ALA A 112 -4.24 -15.59 27.80
C ALA A 112 -5.74 -15.84 27.58
N ASN A 113 -6.50 -15.99 28.67
CA ASN A 113 -7.95 -16.25 28.62
C ASN A 113 -8.73 -15.13 27.92
N LYS A 114 -8.31 -13.86 28.09
CA LYS A 114 -8.95 -12.72 27.44
C LYS A 114 -8.66 -12.73 25.94
N LEU A 115 -7.41 -12.95 25.55
CA LEU A 115 -6.97 -12.97 24.15
C LEU A 115 -7.68 -14.07 23.35
N GLN A 116 -7.77 -15.27 23.92
CA GLN A 116 -8.52 -16.39 23.32
C GLN A 116 -10.00 -16.05 23.16
N ARG A 117 -10.65 -15.55 24.23
CA ARG A 117 -12.09 -15.26 24.21
C ARG A 117 -12.48 -14.19 23.17
N ILE A 118 -11.63 -13.20 22.96
CA ILE A 118 -11.88 -12.13 21.97
C ILE A 118 -11.36 -12.47 20.58
N GLY A 119 -10.76 -13.66 20.39
CA GLY A 119 -10.18 -14.08 19.12
C GLY A 119 -9.07 -13.14 18.63
N ALA A 120 -8.21 -12.67 19.53
CA ALA A 120 -7.14 -11.74 19.16
C ALA A 120 -6.01 -12.45 18.41
N THR A 121 -5.45 -11.78 17.40
CA THR A 121 -4.24 -12.24 16.69
C THR A 121 -2.99 -11.60 17.27
N GLY A 122 -1.92 -12.38 17.45
CA GLY A 122 -0.67 -11.90 18.02
C GLY A 122 0.38 -11.52 16.99
N PHE A 123 0.93 -10.32 17.12
CA PHE A 123 2.10 -9.88 16.36
C PHE A 123 3.33 -9.90 17.26
N VAL A 124 4.33 -10.69 16.84
CA VAL A 124 5.63 -10.77 17.50
C VAL A 124 6.61 -9.85 16.77
N VAL A 125 6.82 -8.65 17.33
CA VAL A 125 7.53 -7.54 16.66
C VAL A 125 9.03 -7.52 16.90
N ASN A 126 9.51 -8.33 17.84
CA ASN A 126 10.92 -8.54 18.13
C ASN A 126 11.14 -10.01 18.49
N VAL A 127 11.73 -10.79 17.58
CA VAL A 127 12.07 -12.20 17.80
C VAL A 127 13.18 -12.64 16.86
N THR A 128 14.16 -13.36 17.41
CA THR A 128 15.41 -13.66 16.70
C THR A 128 15.40 -15.01 15.99
N SER A 129 14.56 -15.94 16.40
CA SER A 129 14.59 -17.33 15.89
C SER A 129 13.26 -18.06 16.06
N LEU A 130 13.10 -19.13 15.29
CA LEU A 130 11.88 -19.93 15.27
C LEU A 130 11.61 -20.61 16.62
N SER A 131 12.65 -21.10 17.29
CA SER A 131 12.52 -21.76 18.61
C SER A 131 11.99 -20.79 19.67
N ARG A 132 12.38 -19.52 19.60
CA ARG A 132 11.91 -18.51 20.54
C ARG A 132 10.48 -18.07 20.26
N LEU A 133 10.11 -17.96 18.99
CA LEU A 133 8.71 -17.81 18.58
C LEU A 133 7.83 -18.98 19.06
N GLN A 134 8.28 -20.22 18.86
CA GLN A 134 7.59 -21.42 19.35
C GLN A 134 7.44 -21.41 20.88
N SER A 135 8.47 -20.94 21.59
CA SER A 135 8.42 -20.79 23.04
C SER A 135 7.43 -19.72 23.51
N LEU A 136 7.13 -18.71 22.69
CA LEU A 136 6.03 -17.77 22.96
C LEU A 136 4.67 -18.44 22.69
N ASN A 137 4.52 -19.13 21.55
CA ASN A 137 3.29 -19.85 21.20
C ASN A 137 2.90 -20.89 22.26
N ALA A 138 3.86 -21.55 22.90
CA ALA A 138 3.60 -22.50 23.98
C ALA A 138 2.93 -21.88 25.22
N LEU A 139 3.05 -20.55 25.43
CA LEU A 139 2.39 -19.86 26.54
C LEU A 139 0.88 -19.70 26.32
N VAL A 140 0.46 -19.63 25.05
CA VAL A 140 -0.94 -19.40 24.65
C VAL A 140 -1.26 -20.20 23.37
N PRO A 141 -1.30 -21.55 23.45
CA PRO A 141 -1.38 -22.41 22.26
C PRO A 141 -2.68 -22.26 21.46
N GLU A 142 -3.73 -21.72 22.08
CA GLU A 142 -5.04 -21.46 21.47
C GLU A 142 -5.09 -20.12 20.72
N VAL A 143 -4.01 -19.33 20.76
CA VAL A 143 -3.94 -17.98 20.20
C VAL A 143 -2.88 -17.94 19.10
N GLU A 144 -3.29 -17.59 17.88
CA GLU A 144 -2.39 -17.50 16.75
C GLU A 144 -1.42 -16.32 16.92
N MET A 145 -0.13 -16.57 16.73
CA MET A 145 0.89 -15.51 16.68
C MET A 145 1.81 -15.67 15.48
N ALA A 146 2.11 -14.54 14.84
CA ALA A 146 3.00 -14.45 13.70
C ALA A 146 4.12 -13.43 13.94
N PRO A 147 5.34 -13.70 13.45
CA PRO A 147 6.41 -12.71 13.44
C PRO A 147 6.11 -11.67 12.35
N VAL A 148 5.92 -10.41 12.73
CA VAL A 148 5.50 -9.33 11.83
C VAL A 148 6.25 -8.05 12.19
N SER A 149 6.75 -7.31 11.20
CA SER A 149 7.29 -5.98 11.43
C SER A 149 6.19 -5.04 11.93
N GLY A 150 6.41 -4.42 13.09
CA GLY A 150 5.46 -3.50 13.70
C GLY A 150 5.60 -2.06 13.23
N SER A 151 6.55 -1.74 12.33
CA SER A 151 6.92 -0.34 12.02
C SER A 151 5.74 0.49 11.53
N ASP A 152 4.91 -0.04 10.63
CA ASP A 152 3.73 0.68 10.12
C ASP A 152 2.72 0.99 11.24
N LEU A 153 2.47 0.03 12.14
CA LEU A 153 1.60 0.25 13.29
C LEU A 153 2.22 1.26 14.25
N ALA A 154 3.53 1.18 14.49
CA ALA A 154 4.26 2.09 15.34
C ALA A 154 4.13 3.54 14.85
N HIS A 155 4.35 3.78 13.56
CA HIS A 155 4.24 5.12 12.97
C HIS A 155 2.79 5.62 12.96
N ARG A 156 1.83 4.79 12.52
CA ARG A 156 0.43 5.20 12.36
C ARG A 156 -0.28 5.46 13.69
N LEU A 157 0.01 4.65 14.71
CA LEU A 157 -0.62 4.74 16.02
C LEU A 157 0.27 5.47 17.05
N GLN A 158 1.47 5.92 16.63
CA GLN A 158 2.47 6.56 17.49
C GLN A 158 2.82 5.70 18.71
N LEU A 159 3.04 4.41 18.46
CA LEU A 159 3.43 3.45 19.49
C LEU A 159 4.95 3.48 19.65
N THR A 160 5.41 3.52 20.89
CA THR A 160 6.83 3.43 21.25
C THR A 160 7.15 2.20 22.10
N HIS A 161 6.13 1.65 22.74
CA HIS A 161 6.25 0.56 23.69
C HIS A 161 5.26 -0.57 23.42
N TYR A 162 5.64 -1.75 23.88
CA TYR A 162 4.82 -2.95 23.96
C TYR A 162 5.16 -3.68 25.28
N PRO A 163 4.39 -4.67 25.75
CA PRO A 163 3.23 -5.32 25.13
C PRO A 163 1.94 -4.50 25.20
N LEU A 164 1.03 -4.69 24.24
CA LEU A 164 -0.31 -4.09 24.26
C LEU A 164 -1.36 -4.87 23.46
N LEU A 165 -2.63 -4.59 23.72
CA LEU A 165 -3.79 -5.00 22.93
C LEU A 165 -4.40 -3.78 22.22
N ILE A 166 -4.70 -3.93 20.93
CA ILE A 166 -5.42 -2.98 20.08
C ILE A 166 -6.78 -3.59 19.73
N THR A 167 -7.84 -2.81 19.87
CA THR A 167 -9.22 -3.14 19.47
C THR A 167 -9.83 -2.01 18.66
N ASP A 168 -11.05 -2.22 18.20
CA ASP A 168 -11.88 -1.21 17.55
C ASP A 168 -12.05 0.08 18.37
N LYS A 169 -11.97 -0.03 19.70
CA LYS A 169 -12.19 1.06 20.67
C LYS A 169 -10.92 1.74 21.17
N GLY A 170 -9.76 1.14 20.96
CA GLY A 170 -8.53 1.70 21.54
C GLY A 170 -7.39 0.73 21.70
N LEU A 171 -6.33 1.24 22.32
CA LEU A 171 -5.19 0.46 22.76
C LEU A 171 -5.10 0.48 24.28
N THR A 172 -4.72 -0.65 24.86
CA THR A 172 -4.52 -0.86 26.30
C THR A 172 -3.37 -1.84 26.50
N GLN A 173 -2.61 -1.70 27.58
CA GLN A 173 -1.78 -2.78 28.08
C GLN A 173 -2.66 -3.83 28.73
#